data_AF-A0A1I2SK59-F1
#
_entry.id   AF-A0A1I2SK59-F1
#
_cell.length_a   1.000
_cell.length_b   1.000
_cell.length_c   1.000
_cell.angle_alpha   90.00
_cell.angle_beta   90.00
_cell.angle_gamma   90.00
#
_symmetry.space_group_name_H-M   'P 1'
#
loop_
_entity.id
_entity.type
_entity.pdbx_description
1 polymer ?
#
loop_
_entity_poly.entity_id
_entity_poly.type
_entity_poly.pdbx_seq_one_letter_code
_entity_poly.pdbx_strand_id
1 'polypeptide(L)' 'MPEINVSEPLYRQLVAASEDEDLDETMWKMVGRYSRGNTPGD' A
#
# COMPACT_ATOMS: atom_id res chain seq x y z
N MET A 1 -8.46 13.22 -2.80
CA MET A 1 -7.09 12.72 -2.56
C MET A 1 -6.23 13.07 -3.76
N PRO A 2 -4.90 13.25 -3.60
CA PRO A 2 -3.99 13.34 -4.73
C PRO A 2 -4.08 12.07 -5.58
N GLU A 3 -3.98 12.22 -6.90
CA GLU A 3 -3.95 11.11 -7.83
C GLU A 3 -2.51 10.65 -8.04
N ILE A 4 -2.27 9.34 -7.98
CA ILE A 4 -0.97 8.74 -8.29
C ILE A 4 -1.10 7.84 -9.51
N ASN A 5 -0.18 8.02 -10.47
CA ASN A 5 -0.11 7.15 -11.64
C ASN A 5 0.91 6.04 -11.36
N VAL A 6 0.46 4.80 -11.48
CA VAL A 6 1.28 3.60 -11.30
C VAL A 6 1.21 2.72 -12.53
N SER A 7 2.21 1.86 -12.72
CA SER A 7 2.17 0.86 -13.78
C SER A 7 1.05 -0.15 -13.54
N GLU A 8 0.38 -0.61 -14.61
CA GLU A 8 -0.68 -1.63 -14.56
C GLU A 8 -0.31 -2.89 -13.75
N PRO A 9 0.91 -3.46 -13.84
CA PRO A 9 1.27 -4.61 -13.02
C PRO A 9 1.25 -4.32 -11.52
N LEU A 10 1.72 -3.15 -11.11
CA LEU A 10 1.71 -2.73 -9.70
C LEU A 10 0.28 -2.52 -9.21
N TYR A 11 -0.57 -1.88 -10.02
CA TYR A 11 -1.98 -1.72 -9.71
C TYR A 11 -2.67 -3.06 -9.42
N ARG A 12 -2.46 -4.06 -10.29
CA ARG A 12 -3.03 -5.41 -10.09
C ARG A 12 -2.54 -6.08 -8.81
N GLN A 13 -1.27 -5.90 -8.45
CA GLN A 13 -0.73 -6.44 -7.20
C GLN A 13 -1.38 -5.79 -5.98
N LEU A 14 -1.59 -4.48 -6.01
CA LEU A 14 -2.24 -3.75 -4.92
C LEU A 14 -3.70 -4.19 -4.77
N VAL A 15 -4.43 -4.33 -5.87
CA VAL A 15 -5.83 -4.82 -5.87
C VAL A 15 -5.89 -6.26 -5.35
N ALA A 16 -5.01 -7.14 -5.82
CA ALA A 16 -4.97 -8.53 -5.34
C ALA A 16 -4.65 -8.62 -3.84
N ALA A 17 -3.76 -7.77 -3.33
CA ALA A 17 -3.41 -7.72 -1.91
C ALA A 17 -4.49 -7.08 -1.04
N SER A 18 -5.50 -6.45 -1.64
CA SER A 18 -6.59 -5.81 -0.88
C SER A 18 -7.67 -6.81 -0.46
N GLU A 19 -7.72 -8.03 -1.02
CA GLU A 19 -8.58 -9.15 -0.56
C GLU A 19 -9.99 -8.74 -0.06
N ASP A 20 -10.72 -7.95 -0.86
CA ASP A 20 -12.06 -7.38 -0.59
C ASP A 20 -12.13 -6.15 0.35
N GLU A 21 -11.01 -5.67 0.88
CA GLU A 21 -10.88 -4.39 1.57
C GLU A 21 -10.76 -3.21 0.58
N ASP A 22 -11.01 -1.99 1.08
CA ASP A 22 -10.75 -0.77 0.32
C ASP A 22 -9.24 -0.67 0.00
N LEU A 23 -8.94 -0.39 -1.27
CA LEU A 23 -7.57 -0.23 -1.78
C LEU A 23 -6.81 0.85 -1.01
N ASP A 24 -7.47 1.96 -0.67
CA ASP A 24 -6.86 3.06 0.08
C ASP A 24 -6.51 2.64 1.51
N GLU A 25 -7.39 1.87 2.17
CA GLU A 25 -7.13 1.33 3.50
C GLU A 25 -5.96 0.33 3.47
N THR A 26 -5.92 -0.53 2.46
CA THR A 26 -4.83 -1.48 2.23
C THR A 26 -3.50 -0.76 2.03
N MET A 27 -3.46 0.27 1.20
CA MET A 27 -2.26 1.08 0.99
C MET A 27 -1.78 1.76 2.29
N TRP A 28 -2.71 2.28 3.10
CA TRP A 28 -2.37 2.86 4.41
C TRP A 28 -1.76 1.83 5.37
N LYS A 29 -2.31 0.61 5.43
CA LYS A 29 -1.75 -0.50 6.22
C LYS A 29 -0.34 -0.87 5.75
N MET A 30 -0.10 -0.90 4.44
CA MET A 30 1.22 -1.18 3.87
C MET A 30 2.25 -0.10 4.25
N VAL A 31 1.90 1.18 4.14
CA VAL A 31 2.77 2.29 4.57
C VAL A 31 3.10 2.18 6.05
N GLY A 32 2.10 1.90 6.90
CA GLY A 32 2.31 1.73 8.34
C GLY A 32 3.19 0.52 8.70
N ARG A 33 3.15 -0.56 7.91
CA ARG A 33 4.06 -1.71 8.07
C ARG A 33 5.48 -1.37 7.63
N TYR A 34 5.62 -0.72 6.47
CA TYR A 34 6.92 -0.29 5.94
C TYR A 34 7.62 0.67 6.90
N SER A 35 6.91 1.66 7.45
CA SER A 35 7.49 2.64 8.38
C SER A 35 8.00 1.97 9.65
N ARG A 36 7.22 1.09 10.28
CA ARG A 36 7.63 0.36 11.48
C ARG A 36 8.78 -0.61 11.24
N GLY A 37 8.83 -1.27 10.08
CA GLY A 37 9.90 -2.20 9.74
C GLY A 37 11.21 -1.54 9.29
N ASN A 38 11.14 -0.27 8.86
CA ASN A 38 12.29 0.50 8.34
C ASN A 38 12.58 1.76 9.16
N THR A 39 12.26 1.77 10.45
CA THR A 39 12.82 2.76 11.38
C THR A 39 14.06 2.13 12.02
N PRO A 40 15.29 2.46 11.61
CA PRO A 40 16.47 2.03 12.35
C PRO A 40 16.53 2.86 13.63
N GLY A 41 16.27 2.24 14.78
CA GLY A 41 16.44 2.86 16.10
C GLY A 41 15.20 2.92 16.99
N ASP A 42 14.47 1.81 17.12
CA ASP A 42 13.86 1.44 18.41
C ASP A 42 14.75 0.35 19.06
#